data_AF-A0A3D3UKM6-F1
#
_entry.id   AF-A0A3D3UKM6-F1
#
_cell.length_a   1.000
_cell.length_b   1.000
_cell.length_c   1.000
_cell.angle_alpha   90.00
_cell.angle_beta   90.00
_cell.angle_gamma   90.00
#
_symmetry.space_group_name_H-M   'P 1'
#
loop_
_entity.id
_entity.type
_entity.pdbx_description
1 polymer ?
#
loop_
_entity_poly.entity_id
_entity_poly.type
_entity_poly.pdbx_seq_one_letter_code
_entity_poly.pdbx_strand_id
1 'polypeptide(L)'
;MSPIKPNPGLLDIEPYKGGKALTDSGRAAIKLSSNESALGPSPQAVAAFRDVVASLKRYPDGAATALRTAIAGHYGLNADHIICGNGSDEIIQLL
;
A
#
# COMPACT_ATOMS: atom_id res chain seq x y z
N MET A 1 -3.89 -12.22 -38.88
CA MET A 1 -3.26 -11.95 -37.57
C MET A 1 -3.68 -13.05 -36.62
N SER A 2 -2.73 -13.70 -35.94
CA SER A 2 -3.09 -14.68 -34.90
C SER A 2 -3.76 -13.98 -33.74
N PRO A 3 -4.80 -14.57 -33.12
CA PRO A 3 -5.47 -13.98 -31.97
C PRO A 3 -4.49 -13.85 -30.80
N ILE A 4 -4.56 -12.73 -30.09
CA ILE A 4 -3.81 -12.52 -28.85
C ILE A 4 -4.29 -13.59 -27.85
N LYS A 5 -3.37 -14.41 -27.35
CA LYS A 5 -3.64 -15.41 -26.33
C LYS A 5 -2.97 -14.99 -25.02
N PRO A 6 -3.68 -15.03 -23.87
CA PRO A 6 -3.07 -14.76 -22.58
C PRO A 6 -2.05 -15.85 -22.21
N ASN A 7 -1.19 -15.54 -21.24
CA ASN A 7 -0.28 -16.54 -20.68
C ASN A 7 -1.07 -17.76 -20.15
N PRO A 8 -0.55 -18.99 -20.35
CA PRO A 8 -1.16 -20.18 -19.79
C PRO A 8 -1.42 -20.05 -18.28
N GLY A 9 -2.56 -20.55 -17.80
CA GLY A 9 -2.94 -20.50 -16.38
C GLY A 9 -3.67 -19.22 -15.95
N LEU A 10 -3.59 -18.11 -16.71
CA LEU A 10 -4.24 -16.86 -16.30
C LEU A 10 -5.76 -16.98 -16.20
N LEU A 11 -6.36 -17.76 -17.10
CA LEU A 11 -7.81 -17.99 -17.12
C LEU A 11 -8.29 -18.99 -16.06
N ASP A 12 -7.36 -19.67 -15.37
CA ASP A 12 -7.65 -20.67 -14.34
C ASP A 12 -7.66 -20.06 -12.93
N ILE A 13 -7.27 -18.79 -12.78
CA ILE A 13 -7.20 -18.08 -11.49
C ILE A 13 -8.56 -17.46 -11.19
N GLU A 14 -9.14 -17.80 -10.03
CA GLU A 14 -10.32 -17.08 -9.55
C GLU A 14 -9.96 -15.63 -9.18
N PRO A 15 -10.68 -14.62 -9.71
CA PRO A 15 -10.44 -13.23 -9.34
C PRO A 15 -10.70 -12.99 -7.85
N TYR A 16 -9.85 -12.14 -7.24
CA TYR A 16 -10.07 -11.66 -5.87
C TYR A 16 -11.43 -10.94 -5.76
N LYS A 17 -12.23 -11.34 -4.77
CA LYS A 17 -13.55 -10.74 -4.48
C LYS A 17 -13.42 -9.80 -3.28
N GLY A 18 -13.30 -8.50 -3.58
CA GLY A 18 -13.26 -7.47 -2.54
C GLY A 18 -14.55 -7.40 -1.71
N GLY A 19 -14.43 -6.97 -0.45
CA GLY A 19 -15.57 -6.79 0.44
C GLY A 19 -16.52 -5.67 -0.01
N LYS A 20 -17.79 -5.75 0.41
CA LYS A 20 -18.80 -4.71 0.11
C LYS A 20 -18.46 -3.37 0.77
N ALA A 21 -18.61 -2.27 0.03
CA ALA A 21 -18.39 -0.91 0.53
C ALA A 21 -19.67 -0.24 1.08
N LEU A 22 -20.84 -0.65 0.60
CA LEU A 22 -22.15 -0.09 0.98
C LEU A 22 -23.04 -1.18 1.57
N THR A 23 -24.03 -0.77 2.39
CA THR A 23 -25.11 -1.67 2.78
C THR A 23 -26.03 -1.94 1.59
N ASP A 24 -26.79 -3.03 1.64
CA ASP A 24 -27.80 -3.35 0.62
C ASP A 24 -28.91 -2.27 0.52
N SER A 25 -29.04 -1.42 1.54
CA SER A 25 -29.95 -0.26 1.57
C SER A 25 -29.35 1.04 1.02
N GLY A 26 -28.11 1.03 0.53
CA GLY A 26 -27.40 2.22 0.02
C GLY A 26 -27.05 3.26 1.09
N ARG A 27 -27.25 2.94 2.37
CA ARG A 27 -26.94 3.84 3.49
C ARG A 27 -25.46 3.76 3.84
N ALA A 28 -24.92 4.87 4.35
CA ALA A 28 -23.60 4.86 4.97
C ALA A 28 -23.60 3.85 6.14
N ALA A 29 -22.71 2.87 6.06
CA ALA A 29 -22.46 1.91 7.13
C ALA A 29 -21.37 2.45 8.07
N ILE A 30 -21.39 2.00 9.32
CA ILE A 30 -20.18 2.05 10.14
C ILE A 30 -19.20 1.04 9.54
N LYS A 31 -18.11 1.53 8.95
CA LYS A 31 -17.13 0.71 8.23
C LYS A 31 -16.20 0.02 9.23
N LEU A 32 -16.34 -1.31 9.37
CA LEU A 32 -15.52 -2.16 10.24
C LEU A 32 -14.99 -3.42 9.53
N SER A 33 -15.06 -3.46 8.18
CA SER A 33 -14.80 -4.67 7.39
C SER A 33 -13.43 -4.75 6.71
N SER A 34 -12.59 -3.72 6.85
CA SER A 34 -11.29 -3.62 6.16
C SER A 34 -10.10 -3.42 7.10
N ASN A 35 -10.30 -3.62 8.42
CA ASN A 35 -9.28 -3.43 9.46
C ASN A 35 -8.61 -2.04 9.47
N GLU A 36 -9.30 -1.02 8.93
CA GLU A 36 -8.84 0.35 8.95
C GLU A 36 -8.79 0.89 10.39
N SER A 37 -7.80 1.73 10.70
CA SER A 37 -7.71 2.36 12.02
C SER A 37 -8.82 3.40 12.19
N ALA A 38 -9.61 3.27 13.27
CA ALA A 38 -10.62 4.25 13.65
C ALA A 38 -10.02 5.58 14.15
N LEU A 39 -8.74 5.58 14.52
CA LEU A 39 -8.04 6.77 15.05
C LEU A 39 -7.60 7.74 13.94
N GLY A 40 -7.61 7.31 12.68
CA GLY A 40 -7.00 8.04 11.58
C GLY A 40 -5.46 8.06 11.64
N PRO A 41 -4.81 8.80 10.74
CA PRO A 41 -3.36 8.92 10.70
C PRO A 41 -2.83 9.81 11.85
N SER A 42 -1.57 9.62 12.20
CA SER A 42 -0.86 10.53 13.12
C SER A 42 -0.93 11.99 12.63
N PRO A 43 -1.22 12.97 13.51
CA PRO A 43 -1.16 14.39 13.14
C PRO A 43 0.19 14.83 12.56
N GLN A 44 1.29 14.21 13.01
CA GLN A 44 2.63 14.48 12.48
C GLN A 44 2.79 13.97 11.04
N ALA A 45 2.18 12.83 10.71
CA ALA A 45 2.18 12.29 9.34
C ALA A 45 1.37 13.20 8.40
N VAL A 46 0.23 13.73 8.87
CA VAL A 46 -0.58 14.69 8.11
C VAL A 46 0.20 15.98 7.84
N ALA A 47 0.90 16.51 8.84
CA ALA A 47 1.75 17.69 8.69
C ALA A 47 2.89 17.44 7.67
N ALA A 48 3.64 16.34 7.82
CA ALA A 48 4.71 15.99 6.91
C ALA A 48 4.24 15.82 5.46
N PHE A 49 3.05 15.24 5.25
CA PHE A 49 2.46 15.14 3.91
C PHE A 49 2.15 16.53 3.33
N ARG A 50 1.54 17.43 4.12
CA ARG A 50 1.23 18.80 3.67
C ARG A 50 2.47 19.57 3.24
N ASP A 51 3.57 19.41 3.97
CA ASP A 51 4.84 20.10 3.69
C ASP A 51 5.45 19.71 2.33
N VAL A 52 5.19 18.49 1.86
CA VAL A 52 5.76 17.98 0.60
C VAL A 52 4.86 18.16 -0.62
N VAL A 53 3.58 18.54 -0.45
CA VAL A 53 2.58 18.65 -1.55
C VAL A 53 3.08 19.51 -2.71
N ALA A 54 3.74 20.64 -2.43
CA ALA A 54 4.24 21.54 -3.47
C ALA A 54 5.38 20.95 -4.31
N SER A 55 5.98 19.83 -3.87
CA SER A 55 7.16 19.22 -4.49
C SER A 55 6.88 17.90 -5.23
N LEU A 56 5.61 17.47 -5.30
CA LEU A 56 5.19 16.18 -5.88
C LEU A 56 5.55 15.98 -7.36
N LYS A 57 5.97 17.02 -8.07
CA LYS A 57 6.51 16.92 -9.45
C LYS A 57 7.85 16.19 -9.55
N ARG A 58 8.55 15.99 -8.43
CA ARG A 58 9.83 15.29 -8.38
C ARG A 58 9.61 13.83 -8.03
N TYR A 59 10.40 12.94 -8.65
CA TYR A 59 10.48 11.56 -8.20
C TYR A 59 10.95 11.50 -6.74
N PRO A 60 10.43 10.53 -5.95
CA PRO A 60 10.90 10.31 -4.59
C PRO A 60 12.30 9.68 -4.58
N ASP A 61 12.84 9.49 -3.38
CA ASP A 61 14.01 8.63 -3.19
C ASP A 61 13.64 7.17 -3.52
N GLY A 62 14.14 6.67 -4.65
CA GLY A 62 13.85 5.32 -5.14
C GLY A 62 14.35 4.19 -4.24
N ALA A 63 15.30 4.46 -3.35
CA ALA A 63 15.82 3.46 -2.41
C ALA A 63 15.12 3.48 -1.04
N ALA A 64 14.20 4.43 -0.82
CA ALA A 64 13.54 4.67 0.47
C ALA A 64 14.54 4.79 1.65
N THR A 65 15.70 5.39 1.40
CA THR A 65 16.86 5.44 2.29
C THR A 65 16.50 6.03 3.65
N ALA A 66 15.83 7.18 3.64
CA ALA A 66 15.41 7.87 4.87
C ALA A 66 14.42 7.02 5.69
N LEU A 67 13.47 6.37 5.02
CA LEU A 67 12.46 5.52 5.67
C LEU A 67 13.10 4.27 6.29
N ARG A 68 13.93 3.55 5.52
CA ARG A 68 14.68 2.38 6.00
C ARG A 68 15.54 2.72 7.23
N THR A 69 16.23 3.85 7.18
CA THR A 69 17.08 4.31 8.29
C THR A 69 16.27 4.62 9.55
N ALA A 70 15.11 5.29 9.40
CA ALA A 70 14.24 5.61 10.52
C ALA A 70 13.63 4.34 11.16
N ILE A 71 13.16 3.38 10.35
CA ILE A 71 12.65 2.09 10.84
C ILE A 71 13.75 1.30 11.55
N ALA A 72 14.94 1.21 10.95
CA ALA A 72 16.10 0.56 11.53
C ALA A 72 16.45 1.12 12.91
N GLY A 73 16.52 2.46 13.04
CA GLY A 73 16.78 3.13 14.30
C GLY A 73 15.71 2.89 15.37
N HIS A 74 14.42 2.85 14.97
CA HIS A 74 13.33 2.59 15.90
C HIS A 74 13.35 1.17 16.48
N TYR A 75 13.67 0.17 15.66
CA TYR A 75 13.64 -1.25 16.05
C TYR A 75 15.02 -1.83 16.42
N GLY A 76 16.10 -1.06 16.29
CA GLY A 76 17.47 -1.55 16.55
C GLY A 76 17.95 -2.58 15.50
N LEU A 77 17.55 -2.40 14.24
CA LEU A 77 17.87 -3.32 13.13
C LEU A 77 18.94 -2.75 12.19
N ASN A 78 19.54 -3.60 11.35
CA ASN A 78 20.35 -3.15 10.22
C ASN A 78 19.42 -2.65 9.09
N ALA A 79 19.62 -1.41 8.62
CA ALA A 79 18.85 -0.83 7.53
C ALA A 79 18.97 -1.61 6.20
N ASP A 80 20.04 -2.38 5.99
CA ASP A 80 20.22 -3.23 4.81
C ASP A 80 19.36 -4.51 4.84
N HIS A 81 18.76 -4.83 5.99
CA HIS A 81 17.80 -5.94 6.11
C HIS A 81 16.34 -5.49 5.93
N ILE A 82 16.11 -4.24 5.52
CA ILE A 82 14.76 -3.66 5.38
C ILE A 82 14.50 -3.34 3.92
N ILE A 83 13.40 -3.88 3.40
CA ILE A 83 12.82 -3.48 2.11
C ILE A 83 11.54 -2.66 2.35
N CYS A 84 11.30 -1.66 1.51
CA CYS A 84 10.05 -0.90 1.51
C CYS A 84 9.29 -1.17 0.22
N GLY A 85 8.00 -1.47 0.35
CA GLY A 85 7.07 -1.63 -0.77
C GLY A 85 5.86 -0.72 -0.61
N ASN A 86 5.07 -0.59 -1.66
CA ASN A 86 3.79 0.09 -1.72
C ASN A 86 2.67 -0.78 -1.12
N GLY A 87 2.83 -1.12 0.16
CA GLY A 87 2.01 -2.10 0.87
C GLY A 87 2.70 -3.46 0.94
N SER A 88 2.35 -4.26 1.96
CA SER A 88 2.95 -5.58 2.18
C SER A 88 2.61 -6.58 1.08
N ASP A 89 1.47 -6.42 0.41
CA ASP A 89 1.06 -7.31 -0.69
C ASP A 89 2.07 -7.29 -1.84
N GLU A 90 2.66 -6.13 -2.15
CA GLU A 90 3.74 -6.04 -3.14
C GLU A 90 4.96 -6.85 -2.70
N ILE A 91 5.33 -6.77 -1.42
CA ILE A 91 6.46 -7.54 -0.89
C ILE A 91 6.19 -9.03 -0.95
N ILE A 92 4.96 -9.47 -0.64
CA ILE A 92 4.54 -10.87 -0.75
C ILE A 92 4.61 -11.34 -2.20
N GLN A 93 4.25 -10.50 -3.17
CA GLN A 93 4.32 -10.85 -4.59
C GLN A 93 5.76 -11.06 -5.11
N LEU A 94 6.76 -10.45 -4.45
CA LEU A 94 8.17 -10.60 -4.82
C LEU A 94 8.83 -11.88 -4.27
N LEU A 95 8.14 -12.60 -3.37
CA LEU A 95 8.60 -13.86 -2.77
C LEU A 95 8.13 -15.08 -3.58
#